data_AF-A0A258BMC5-F1
#
_entry.id   AF-A0A258BMC5-F1
#
_cell.length_a   1.000
_cell.length_b   1.000
_cell.length_c   1.000
_cell.angle_alpha   90.00
_cell.angle_beta   90.00
_cell.angle_gamma   90.00
#
_symmetry.space_group_name_H-M   'P 1'
#
loop_
_entity.id
_entity.type
_entity.pdbx_description
1 polymer ?
#
loop_
_entity_poly.entity_id
_entity_poly.type
_entity_poly.pdbx_seq_one_letter_code
_entity_poly.pdbx_strand_id
1 'polypeptide(L)' 'MTDADRLITPARKGEDMDAALRPKTLAEFIGQKGARDNLRIFIEAAKARGEALDHVLF' A
#
# COMPACT_ATOMS: atom_id res chain seq x y z
N MET A 1 13.97 -23.16 -3.17
CA MET A 1 14.02 -21.99 -4.06
C MET A 1 13.88 -20.75 -3.20
N THR A 2 14.91 -19.92 -3.14
CA THR A 2 14.89 -18.64 -2.43
C THR A 2 14.14 -17.61 -3.28
N ASP A 3 13.37 -16.71 -2.66
CA ASP A 3 12.53 -15.71 -3.34
C ASP A 3 13.31 -14.79 -4.31
N ALA A 4 14.62 -14.67 -4.11
CA ALA A 4 15.55 -13.93 -4.96
C ALA A 4 15.73 -14.51 -6.38
N ASP A 5 15.33 -15.76 -6.63
CA ASP A 5 15.61 -16.48 -7.89
C ASP A 5 14.42 -16.47 -8.87
N ARG A 6 13.38 -15.66 -8.59
CA ARG A 6 12.18 -15.59 -9.43
C ARG A 6 12.38 -14.56 -10.55
N LEU A 7 11.98 -14.93 -11.77
CA LEU A 7 12.06 -14.07 -12.96
C LEU A 7 11.34 -12.71 -12.83
N ILE A 8 10.32 -12.64 -11.96
CA ILE A 8 9.55 -11.42 -11.72
C ILE A 8 10.09 -10.56 -10.57
N THR A 9 11.15 -11.01 -9.89
CA THR A 9 11.73 -10.25 -8.77
C THR A 9 12.37 -8.99 -9.33
N PRO A 10 11.92 -7.78 -8.95
CA PRO A 10 12.49 -6.55 -9.47
C PRO A 10 13.93 -6.39 -8.97
N ALA A 11 14.88 -6.15 -9.87
CA ALA A 11 16.22 -5.72 -9.51
C ALA A 11 16.18 -4.28 -8.99
N ARG A 12 16.87 -4.00 -7.86
CA ARG A 12 16.97 -2.63 -7.33
C ARG A 12 17.64 -1.72 -8.36
N LYS A 13 16.97 -0.61 -8.70
CA LYS A 13 17.47 0.46 -9.57
C LYS A 13 17.81 1.71 -8.76
N GLY A 14 18.55 2.64 -9.34
CA GLY A 14 18.91 3.91 -8.67
C GLY A 14 17.69 4.72 -8.19
N GLU A 15 16.58 4.65 -8.92
CA GLU A 15 15.30 5.30 -8.57
C GLU A 15 14.61 4.66 -7.35
N ASP A 16 15.00 3.45 -6.94
CA ASP A 16 14.48 2.85 -5.69
C ASP A 16 15.06 3.54 -4.43
N MET A 17 16.09 4.38 -4.59
CA MET A 17 16.61 5.22 -3.51
C MET A 17 15.63 6.34 -3.10
N ASP A 18 14.67 6.69 -3.96
CA ASP A 18 13.58 7.64 -3.67
C ASP A 18 12.49 7.04 -2.77
N ALA A 19 12.78 5.97 -2.03
CA ALA A 19 11.88 5.35 -1.05
C ALA A 19 11.37 6.32 0.03
N ALA A 20 12.05 7.46 0.22
CA ALA A 20 11.61 8.55 1.09
C ALA A 20 10.40 9.34 0.52
N LEU A 21 10.22 9.36 -0.81
CA LEU A 21 9.11 10.04 -1.47
C LEU A 21 7.81 9.21 -1.48
N ARG A 22 7.89 7.90 -1.18
CA ARG A 22 6.72 7.03 -1.10
C ARG A 22 6.16 7.05 0.31
N PRO A 23 4.92 7.55 0.51
CA PRO A 23 4.25 7.53 1.80
C PRO A 23 4.26 6.13 2.41
N LYS A 24 4.69 6.02 3.68
CA LYS A 24 4.65 4.76 4.45
C LYS A 24 3.28 4.52 5.03
N THR A 25 2.53 5.59 5.27
CA THR A 25 1.18 5.53 5.84
C THR A 25 0.17 6.24 4.94
N LEU A 26 -1.10 5.83 5.04
CA LEU A 26 -2.20 6.52 4.36
C LEU A 26 -2.36 7.98 4.86
N ALA A 27 -1.84 8.30 6.04
CA ALA A 27 -1.82 9.65 6.59
C ALA A 27 -0.83 10.58 5.87
N GLU A 28 0.33 10.04 5.48
CA GLU A 28 1.38 10.75 4.73
C GLU A 28 1.04 10.97 3.25
N PHE A 29 0.06 10.24 2.71
CA PHE A 29 -0.33 10.39 1.31
C PHE A 29 -0.93 11.77 1.06
N ILE A 30 -0.40 12.52 0.08
CA ILE A 30 -0.84 13.87 -0.25
C ILE A 30 -1.87 13.82 -1.39
N GLY A 31 -2.96 14.58 -1.26
CA GLY A 31 -4.06 14.58 -2.22
C GLY A 31 -5.14 13.52 -1.93
N GLN A 32 -6.11 13.40 -2.85
CA GLN A 32 -7.19 12.41 -2.81
C GLN A 32 -7.91 12.26 -1.45
N LYS A 33 -8.21 13.38 -0.78
CA LYS A 33 -8.76 13.38 0.58
C LYS A 33 -10.01 12.50 0.72
N GLY A 34 -10.96 12.61 -0.20
CA GLY A 34 -12.21 11.82 -0.16
C GLY A 34 -11.96 10.31 -0.25
N ALA A 35 -11.14 9.87 -1.21
CA ALA A 35 -10.79 8.46 -1.36
C ALA A 35 -10.02 7.92 -0.15
N ARG A 36 -9.07 8.70 0.40
CA ARG A 36 -8.33 8.33 1.62
C ARG A 36 -9.23 8.19 2.84
N ASP A 37 -10.20 9.10 2.99
CA ASP A 37 -11.14 9.07 4.11
C ASP A 37 -12.04 7.84 4.04
N ASN A 38 -12.57 7.51 2.85
CA ASN A 38 -13.34 6.29 2.64
C ASN A 38 -12.50 5.03 2.87
N LEU A 39 -11.27 4.98 2.33
CA LEU A 39 -10.37 3.85 2.53
C LEU A 39 -10.03 3.63 4.02
N ARG A 40 -9.88 4.70 4.80
CA ARG A 40 -9.66 4.60 6.25
C ARG A 40 -10.81 3.90 6.95
N ILE A 41 -12.06 4.25 6.62
CA ILE A 41 -13.26 3.62 7.20
C ILE A 41 -13.27 2.12 6.88
N PHE A 42 -12.98 1.76 5.63
CA PHE A 42 -12.93 0.35 5.22
C PHE A 42 -11.86 -0.45 5.94
N ILE A 43 -10.65 0.10 6.07
CA ILE A 43 -9.54 -0.52 6.80
C ILE A 43 -9.95 -0.78 8.26
N GLU A 44 -10.52 0.23 8.93
CA GLU A 44 -10.93 0.08 10.33
C GLU A 44 -12.08 -0.94 10.48
N ALA A 45 -13.02 -0.99 9.54
CA ALA A 45 -14.08 -1.99 9.54
C ALA A 45 -13.54 -3.42 9.34
N ALA A 46 -12.58 -3.62 8.44
CA ALA A 46 -11.96 -4.93 8.21
C ALA A 46 -11.16 -5.39 9.44
N LYS A 47 -10.38 -4.48 10.05
CA LYS A 47 -9.67 -4.74 11.31
C LYS A 47 -10.63 -5.12 12.43
N ALA A 48 -11.75 -4.42 12.57
CA ALA A 48 -12.75 -4.69 13.60
C ALA A 48 -13.37 -6.09 13.45
N ARG A 49 -13.52 -6.58 12.21
CA ARG A 49 -13.97 -7.96 11.94
C ARG A 49 -12.86 -9.00 12.07
N GLY A 50 -11.59 -8.59 12.06
CA GLY A 50 -10.44 -9.51 12.02
C GLY A 50 -10.30 -10.21 10.66
N GLU A 51 -10.85 -9.63 9.60
CA GLU A 51 -10.86 -10.19 8.25
C GLU A 51 -9.98 -9.35 7.32
N ALA A 52 -9.52 -9.95 6.23
CA ALA A 52 -8.84 -9.22 5.18
C ALA A 52 -9.81 -8.20 4.53
N LEU A 53 -9.29 -7.04 4.16
CA LEU A 53 -10.06 -6.08 3.38
C LEU A 53 -10.29 -6.64 1.97
N ASP A 54 -11.54 -6.64 1.52
CA ASP A 54 -11.90 -7.01 0.15
C ASP A 54 -11.37 -6.00 -0.88
N HIS A 55 -11.49 -6.36 -2.16
CA HIS A 55 -11.12 -5.46 -3.26
C HIS A 55 -12.06 -4.24 -3.29
N VAL A 56 -11.48 -3.04 -3.28
CA VAL A 56 -12.22 -1.77 -3.33
C VAL A 56 -11.82 -0.98 -4.58
N LEU A 57 -12.81 -0.42 -5.28
CA LEU A 57 -12.66 0.50 -6.40
C LEU A 57 -13.15 1.89 -5.98
N PHE A 58 -12.43 2.93 -6.38
CA PHE A 58 -12.69 4.33 -6.05
C PHE A 58 -12.78 5.18 -7.31
#